data_AF-A0A1X7SIW8-F1
#
_entry.id   AF-A0A1X7SIW8-F1
#
_cell.length_a   1.000
_cell.length_b   1.000
_cell.length_c   1.000
_cell.angle_alpha   90.00
_cell.angle_beta   90.00
_cell.angle_gamma   90.00
#
_symmetry.space_group_name_H-M   'P 1'
#
loop_
_entity.id
_entity.type
_entity.pdbx_description
1 polymer ?
#
loop_
_entity_poly.entity_id
_entity_poly.type
_entity_poly.pdbx_seq_one_letter_code
_entity_poly.pdbx_strand_id
1 'polypeptide(L)'
;MLGETFECDRRAEYGWRVLFEQVSHHPPMLAMHAEHKEWTLWQEYTLASKFRGKYIQCFPVGGVHLIIHRSGSHYTWNKVVTTIHNIIVGKLWVDNAGEMTVLNHTTKEKCEVKYHSYSYFTRERQRKITGHCFDKDGTPQYVVRGYWDEYLECAPILSYNGKNPVTGPAREMWRVFPRP
;
A
#
# COMPACT_ATOMS: atom_id res chain seq x y z
N MET A 1 14.23 -13.77 15.71
CA MET A 1 14.11 -15.09 16.37
C MET A 1 12.66 -15.31 16.75
N LEU A 2 12.19 -16.55 16.87
CA LEU A 2 10.81 -16.79 17.35
C LEU A 2 10.63 -16.12 18.72
N GLY A 3 9.56 -15.32 18.87
CA GLY A 3 9.30 -14.50 20.07
C GLY A 3 10.11 -13.21 20.15
N GLU A 4 10.93 -12.88 19.15
CA GLU A 4 11.60 -11.57 19.08
C GLU A 4 10.56 -10.47 18.89
N THR A 5 10.70 -9.40 19.67
CA THR A 5 9.80 -8.24 19.66
C THR A 5 10.54 -6.97 19.27
N PHE A 6 9.84 -6.05 18.61
CA PHE A 6 10.32 -4.69 18.37
C PHE A 6 9.20 -3.70 18.68
N GLU A 7 9.53 -2.58 19.32
CA GLU A 7 8.59 -1.49 19.59
C GLU A 7 9.14 -0.15 19.13
N CYS A 8 8.24 0.75 18.72
CA CYS A 8 8.58 2.12 18.39
C CYS A 8 7.46 3.05 18.89
N ASP A 9 7.79 3.85 19.91
CA ASP A 9 6.89 4.87 20.44
C ASP A 9 7.24 6.23 19.82
N ARG A 10 6.30 6.79 19.05
CA ARG A 10 6.38 8.11 18.41
C ARG A 10 5.20 8.96 18.83
N ARG A 11 4.62 8.71 20.01
CA ARG A 11 3.42 9.40 20.49
C ARG A 11 3.67 10.89 20.69
N ALA A 12 4.86 11.28 21.16
CA ALA A 12 5.21 12.67 21.37
C ALA A 12 5.28 13.46 20.06
N GLU A 13 5.86 12.89 18.99
CA GLU A 13 6.02 13.59 17.71
C GLU A 13 4.81 13.43 16.77
N TYR A 14 4.24 12.23 16.72
CA TYR A 14 3.28 11.82 15.69
C TYR A 14 2.01 11.14 16.24
N GLY A 15 1.89 10.98 17.56
CA GLY A 15 0.69 10.45 18.21
C GLY A 15 0.49 8.93 18.10
N TRP A 16 1.43 8.19 17.52
CA TRP A 16 1.31 6.74 17.32
C TRP A 16 2.42 5.95 18.01
N ARG A 17 2.11 4.69 18.36
CA ARG A 17 3.10 3.67 18.74
C ARG A 17 2.84 2.39 17.95
N VAL A 18 3.83 1.53 17.86
CA VAL A 18 3.71 0.22 17.21
C VAL A 18 4.52 -0.85 17.95
N LEU A 19 3.98 -2.06 17.97
CA LEU A 19 4.62 -3.28 18.44
C LEU A 19 4.65 -4.30 17.30
N PHE A 20 5.73 -5.06 17.24
CA PHE A 20 5.93 -6.20 16.35
C PHE A 20 6.39 -7.41 17.15
N GLU A 21 5.97 -8.60 16.74
CA GLU A 21 6.46 -9.88 17.27
C GLU A 21 6.64 -10.88 16.14
N GLN A 22 7.78 -11.60 16.12
CA GLN A 22 7.94 -12.79 15.28
C GLN A 22 7.20 -13.96 15.91
N VAL A 23 5.95 -14.17 15.50
CA VAL A 23 5.02 -15.17 16.08
C VAL A 23 5.19 -16.59 15.52
N SER A 24 5.93 -16.77 14.43
CA SER A 24 6.22 -18.08 13.86
C SER A 24 7.58 -18.15 13.18
N HIS A 25 8.19 -19.34 13.20
CA HIS A 25 9.49 -19.61 12.55
C HIS A 25 9.34 -20.44 11.26
N HIS A 26 8.35 -21.34 11.19
CA HIS A 26 8.14 -22.23 10.03
C HIS A 26 6.64 -22.34 9.69
N PRO A 27 6.12 -21.49 8.76
CA PRO A 27 6.84 -20.44 8.05
C PRO A 27 7.15 -19.23 8.96
N PRO A 28 8.14 -18.39 8.62
CA PRO A 28 8.38 -17.14 9.33
C PRO A 28 7.17 -16.20 9.21
N MET A 29 6.57 -15.84 10.35
CA MET A 29 5.44 -14.90 10.39
C MET A 29 5.64 -13.86 11.47
N LEU A 30 5.12 -12.67 11.21
CA LEU A 30 5.18 -11.49 12.06
C LEU A 30 3.75 -11.02 12.35
N ALA A 31 3.47 -10.69 13.60
CA ALA A 31 2.29 -9.89 13.98
C ALA A 31 2.73 -8.45 14.24
N MET A 32 1.92 -7.47 13.83
CA MET A 32 2.12 -6.06 14.12
C MET A 32 0.82 -5.43 14.59
N HIS A 33 0.90 -4.58 15.61
CA HIS A 33 -0.20 -3.76 16.08
C HIS A 33 0.25 -2.33 16.33
N ALA A 34 -0.43 -1.36 15.71
CA ALA A 34 -0.16 0.06 15.80
C ALA A 34 -1.40 0.82 16.27
N GLU A 35 -1.19 1.79 17.15
CA GLU A 35 -2.26 2.53 17.82
C GLU A 35 -2.02 4.03 17.71
N HIS A 36 -3.08 4.76 17.40
CA HIS A 36 -3.19 6.22 17.46
C HIS A 36 -4.58 6.58 18.04
N LYS A 37 -4.76 7.81 18.54
CA LYS A 37 -6.06 8.23 19.13
C LYS A 37 -7.24 8.09 18.15
N GLU A 38 -6.99 8.25 16.85
CA GLU A 38 -8.02 8.26 15.80
C GLU A 38 -8.12 6.96 15.00
N TRP A 39 -7.12 6.08 15.11
CA TRP A 39 -7.08 4.85 14.33
C TRP A 39 -6.28 3.74 14.99
N THR A 40 -6.64 2.51 14.67
CA THR A 40 -5.89 1.29 15.04
C THR A 40 -5.59 0.51 13.78
N LEU A 41 -4.34 0.06 13.62
CA LEU A 41 -3.91 -0.70 12.46
C LEU A 41 -3.17 -1.95 12.92
N TRP A 42 -3.53 -3.11 12.37
CA TRP A 42 -2.80 -4.36 12.62
C TRP A 42 -2.62 -5.14 11.33
N GLN A 43 -1.65 -6.04 11.33
CA GLN A 43 -1.42 -6.98 10.23
C GLN A 43 -0.70 -8.22 10.74
N GLU A 44 -1.03 -9.35 10.14
CA GLU A 44 -0.13 -10.48 10.01
C GLU A 44 0.70 -10.36 8.72
N TYR A 45 1.96 -10.78 8.77
CA TYR A 45 2.85 -10.68 7.64
C TYR A 45 3.79 -11.88 7.54
N THR A 46 3.79 -12.48 6.36
CA THR A 46 4.76 -13.48 5.90
C THR A 46 5.35 -13.01 4.59
N LEU A 47 6.60 -13.38 4.31
CA LEU A 47 7.24 -13.09 3.05
C LEU A 47 7.71 -14.38 2.38
N ALA A 48 7.05 -14.76 1.28
CA ALA A 48 7.60 -15.76 0.38
C ALA A 48 8.51 -15.06 -0.64
N SER A 49 9.67 -15.63 -0.95
CA SER A 49 10.60 -15.04 -1.91
C SER A 49 11.04 -16.04 -2.97
N LYS A 50 11.19 -15.58 -4.22
CA LYS A 50 11.74 -16.36 -5.34
C LYS A 50 12.92 -15.64 -5.96
N PHE A 51 14.09 -16.25 -5.90
CA PHE A 51 15.27 -15.81 -6.65
C PHE A 51 15.12 -16.20 -8.14
N ARG A 52 15.33 -15.25 -9.04
CA ARG A 52 15.19 -15.42 -10.51
C ARG A 52 16.48 -15.01 -11.23
N GLY A 53 17.62 -15.37 -10.66
CA GLY A 53 18.94 -14.98 -11.18
C GLY A 53 19.25 -13.52 -10.90
N LYS A 54 18.77 -12.61 -11.76
CA LYS A 54 19.12 -11.17 -11.65
C LYS A 54 18.31 -10.39 -10.62
N TYR A 55 17.22 -10.96 -10.10
CA TYR A 55 16.31 -10.30 -9.17
C TYR A 55 15.68 -11.30 -8.19
N ILE A 56 15.19 -10.79 -7.06
CA ILE A 56 14.34 -11.51 -6.11
C ILE A 56 12.93 -10.92 -6.19
N GLN A 57 11.93 -11.79 -6.31
CA GLN A 57 10.52 -11.41 -6.13
C GLN A 57 10.10 -11.76 -4.71
N CYS A 58 9.53 -10.78 -4.03
CA CYS A 58 8.98 -10.86 -2.69
C CYS A 58 7.45 -10.82 -2.79
N PHE A 59 6.81 -11.88 -2.33
CA PHE A 59 5.37 -12.07 -2.29
C PHE A 59 4.93 -11.90 -0.83
N PRO A 60 4.50 -10.69 -0.43
CA PRO A 60 3.94 -10.49 0.90
C PRO A 60 2.61 -11.26 1.01
N VAL A 61 2.44 -11.96 2.13
CA VAL A 61 1.24 -12.72 2.47
C VAL A 61 0.74 -12.23 3.83
N GLY A 62 -0.56 -12.03 3.94
CA GLY A 62 -1.22 -11.46 5.12
C GLY A 62 -1.94 -10.15 4.80
N GLY A 63 -3.04 -9.93 5.51
CA GLY A 63 -3.90 -8.76 5.36
C GLY A 63 -3.48 -7.63 6.28
N VAL A 64 -3.69 -6.41 5.83
CA VAL A 64 -3.65 -5.22 6.69
C VAL A 64 -5.07 -4.85 7.05
N HIS A 65 -5.29 -4.52 8.32
CA HIS A 65 -6.55 -4.06 8.86
C HIS A 65 -6.38 -2.67 9.44
N LEU A 66 -7.33 -1.78 9.18
CA LEU A 66 -7.36 -0.42 9.72
C LEU A 66 -8.76 -0.09 10.21
N ILE A 67 -8.87 0.35 11.45
CA ILE A 67 -10.10 0.91 12.02
C ILE A 67 -9.93 2.41 12.17
N ILE A 68 -10.85 3.18 11.63
CA ILE A 68 -10.96 4.62 11.87
C ILE A 68 -12.01 4.84 12.98
N HIS A 69 -11.58 5.28 14.16
CA HIS A 69 -12.43 5.29 15.36
C HIS A 69 -13.65 6.19 15.21
N ARG A 70 -13.49 7.37 14.59
CA ARG A 70 -14.56 8.36 14.45
C ARG A 70 -15.74 7.84 13.63
N SER A 71 -15.47 7.13 12.54
CA SER A 71 -16.51 6.62 11.63
C SER A 71 -16.89 5.16 11.89
N GLY A 72 -16.10 4.44 12.71
CA GLY A 72 -16.21 2.98 12.84
C GLY A 72 -15.90 2.24 11.53
N SER A 73 -15.23 2.88 10.57
CA SER A 73 -14.91 2.26 9.29
C SER A 73 -13.79 1.25 9.45
N HIS A 74 -14.03 0.03 8.98
CA HIS A 74 -13.04 -1.04 8.95
C HIS A 74 -12.56 -1.27 7.53
N TYR A 75 -11.28 -1.01 7.28
CA TYR A 75 -10.64 -1.22 6.00
C TYR A 75 -9.74 -2.44 6.02
N THR A 76 -9.68 -3.16 4.89
CA THR A 76 -8.66 -4.18 4.65
C THR A 76 -8.04 -4.09 3.27
N TRP A 77 -6.77 -4.47 3.16
CA TRP A 77 -6.08 -4.65 1.89
C TRP A 77 -4.92 -5.64 2.01
N ASN A 78 -4.48 -6.18 0.86
CA ASN A 78 -3.27 -6.97 0.74
C ASN A 78 -2.18 -6.15 0.03
N LYS A 79 -0.91 -6.45 0.29
CA LYS A 79 0.23 -5.77 -0.33
C LYS A 79 0.53 -6.34 -1.72
N VAL A 80 1.03 -5.50 -2.62
CA VAL A 80 1.47 -5.92 -3.96
C VAL A 80 2.85 -6.61 -3.92
N VAL A 81 3.21 -7.28 -5.01
CA VAL A 81 4.52 -7.92 -5.16
C VAL A 81 5.61 -6.87 -5.24
N THR A 82 6.71 -7.10 -4.53
CA THR A 82 7.92 -6.28 -4.60
C THR A 82 9.01 -7.04 -5.33
N THR A 83 9.68 -6.41 -6.29
CA THR A 83 10.83 -6.99 -6.99
C THR A 83 12.09 -6.19 -6.68
N ILE A 84 13.13 -6.88 -6.21
CA ILE A 84 14.45 -6.30 -5.95
C ILE A 84 15.35 -6.70 -7.11
N HIS A 85 15.70 -5.72 -7.94
CA HIS A 85 16.49 -5.91 -9.16
C HIS A 85 17.99 -5.73 -8.91
N ASN A 86 18.80 -6.29 -9.80
CA ASN A 86 20.26 -6.13 -9.85
C ASN A 86 20.99 -6.65 -8.60
N ILE A 87 20.50 -7.75 -8.03
CA ILE A 87 21.07 -8.36 -6.81
C ILE A 87 22.44 -9.02 -7.00
N ILE A 88 22.86 -9.25 -8.26
CA ILE A 88 24.19 -9.78 -8.58
C ILE A 88 25.12 -8.66 -9.08
N VAL A 89 24.67 -7.88 -10.07
CA VAL A 89 25.47 -6.85 -10.72
C VAL A 89 24.62 -5.62 -11.03
N GLY A 90 25.20 -4.43 -10.80
CA GLY A 90 24.58 -3.14 -11.10
C GLY A 90 24.01 -2.46 -9.85
N LYS A 91 23.37 -1.31 -10.05
CA LYS A 91 22.73 -0.58 -8.96
C LYS A 91 21.43 -1.29 -8.56
N LEU A 92 21.33 -1.68 -7.30
CA LEU A 92 20.10 -2.20 -6.69
C LEU A 92 18.97 -1.18 -6.86
N TRP A 93 17.79 -1.67 -7.25
CA TRP A 93 16.58 -0.88 -7.25
C TRP A 93 15.35 -1.77 -7.01
N VAL A 94 14.29 -1.13 -6.51
CA VAL A 94 13.06 -1.81 -6.10
C VAL A 94 11.91 -1.36 -6.99
N ASP A 95 11.09 -2.32 -7.39
CA ASP A 95 9.80 -2.10 -8.03
C ASP A 95 8.67 -2.71 -7.23
N ASN A 96 7.51 -2.06 -7.24
CA ASN A 96 6.27 -2.62 -6.71
C ASN A 96 5.30 -2.75 -7.88
N ALA A 97 4.68 -3.92 -8.04
CA ALA A 97 3.83 -4.20 -9.19
C ALA A 97 2.65 -5.11 -8.81
N GLY A 98 1.50 -4.83 -9.43
CA GLY A 98 0.28 -5.60 -9.24
C GLY A 98 -0.91 -4.72 -8.88
N GLU A 99 -2.01 -5.37 -8.52
CA GLU A 99 -3.26 -4.72 -8.15
C GLU A 99 -3.53 -4.92 -6.66
N MET A 100 -4.01 -3.87 -6.01
CA MET A 100 -4.39 -3.83 -4.61
C MET A 100 -5.80 -3.28 -4.50
N THR A 101 -6.65 -3.95 -3.72
CA THR A 101 -7.98 -3.43 -3.38
C THR A 101 -8.03 -3.08 -1.91
N VAL A 102 -8.34 -1.82 -1.60
CA VAL A 102 -8.66 -1.35 -0.26
C VAL A 102 -10.17 -1.36 -0.12
N LEU A 103 -10.71 -2.24 0.72
CA LEU A 103 -12.14 -2.42 0.92
C LEU A 103 -12.57 -1.84 2.27
N ASN A 104 -13.60 -0.99 2.29
CA ASN A 104 -14.30 -0.60 3.51
C ASN A 104 -15.41 -1.61 3.81
N HIS A 105 -15.26 -2.41 4.87
CA HIS A 105 -16.27 -3.39 5.26
C HIS A 105 -17.54 -2.76 5.83
N THR A 106 -17.46 -1.54 6.33
CA THR A 106 -18.58 -0.82 6.94
C THR A 106 -19.49 -0.22 5.86
N THR A 107 -18.92 0.49 4.88
CA THR A 107 -19.69 1.19 3.83
C THR A 107 -19.75 0.43 2.49
N LYS A 108 -18.95 -0.62 2.32
CA LYS A 108 -18.77 -1.39 1.07
C LYS A 108 -18.14 -0.63 -0.10
N GLU A 109 -17.68 0.59 0.15
CA GLU A 109 -16.84 1.34 -0.79
C GLU A 109 -15.48 0.63 -0.95
N LYS A 110 -14.90 0.71 -2.15
CA LYS A 110 -13.58 0.12 -2.43
C LYS A 110 -12.71 1.05 -3.24
N CYS A 111 -11.41 0.96 -3.07
CA CYS A 111 -10.42 1.60 -3.92
C CYS A 111 -9.54 0.54 -4.57
N GLU A 112 -9.55 0.48 -5.90
CA GLU A 112 -8.70 -0.41 -6.68
C GLU A 112 -7.50 0.37 -7.21
N VAL A 113 -6.30 -0.09 -6.84
CA VAL A 113 -5.03 0.60 -7.09
C VAL A 113 -4.12 -0.33 -7.87
N LYS A 114 -3.61 0.14 -9.00
CA LYS A 114 -2.64 -0.53 -9.84
C LYS A 114 -1.27 0.10 -9.68
N TYR A 115 -0.31 -0.73 -9.28
CA TYR A 115 1.11 -0.45 -9.31
C TYR A 115 1.66 -0.91 -10.65
N HIS A 116 2.07 0.04 -11.49
CA HIS A 116 2.58 -0.26 -12.82
C HIS A 116 4.00 -0.77 -12.73
N SER A 117 4.22 -2.01 -13.18
CA SER A 117 5.56 -2.59 -13.30
C SER A 117 6.41 -1.73 -14.23
N TYR A 118 7.68 -1.56 -13.87
CA TYR A 118 8.63 -0.98 -14.79
C TYR A 118 8.75 -1.81 -16.07
N SER A 119 8.73 -1.11 -17.21
CA SER A 119 8.94 -1.71 -18.52
C SER A 119 9.85 -0.82 -19.36
N TYR A 120 10.94 -1.40 -19.87
CA TYR A 120 11.84 -0.76 -20.83
C TYR A 120 11.15 -0.36 -22.14
N PHE A 121 9.99 -0.97 -22.45
CA PHE A 121 9.24 -0.71 -23.68
C PHE A 121 8.29 0.48 -23.56
N THR A 122 8.13 1.04 -22.35
CA THR A 122 7.25 2.18 -22.10
C THR A 122 8.06 3.42 -21.76
N ARG A 123 7.61 4.58 -22.22
CA ARG A 123 8.16 5.89 -21.80
C ARG A 123 7.54 6.37 -20.47
N GLU A 124 6.72 5.54 -19.83
CA GLU A 124 6.10 5.93 -18.57
C GLU A 124 7.15 6.03 -17.48
N ARG A 125 7.02 7.07 -16.65
CA ARG A 125 7.87 7.22 -15.48
C ARG A 125 7.69 6.00 -14.56
N GLN A 126 8.81 5.49 -14.05
CA GLN A 126 8.84 4.37 -13.10
C GLN A 126 7.99 4.66 -11.87
N ARG A 127 7.52 3.61 -11.19
CA ARG A 127 6.83 3.70 -9.88
C ARG A 127 5.45 4.34 -9.91
N LYS A 128 4.88 4.44 -11.11
CA LYS A 128 3.55 4.99 -11.34
C LYS A 128 2.48 4.17 -10.61
N ILE A 129 1.56 4.88 -9.99
CA ILE A 129 0.31 4.35 -9.46
C ILE A 129 -0.87 4.98 -10.21
N THR A 130 -1.88 4.18 -10.49
CA THR A 130 -3.22 4.66 -10.87
C THR A 130 -4.27 3.89 -10.11
N GLY A 131 -5.43 4.47 -9.84
CA GLY A 131 -6.53 3.75 -9.23
C GLY A 131 -7.87 4.45 -9.37
N HIS A 132 -8.93 3.76 -8.94
CA HIS A 132 -10.28 4.30 -8.87
C HIS A 132 -10.91 3.93 -7.52
N CYS A 133 -11.57 4.90 -6.90
CA CYS A 133 -12.43 4.65 -5.74
C CYS A 133 -13.87 4.52 -6.24
N PHE A 134 -14.56 3.51 -5.74
CA PHE A 134 -15.94 3.19 -6.08
C PHE A 134 -16.80 3.30 -4.83
N ASP A 135 -18.04 3.76 -5.02
CA ASP A 135 -19.05 3.63 -3.99
C ASP A 135 -19.52 2.16 -3.85
N LYS A 136 -20.44 1.94 -2.91
CA LYS A 136 -21.03 0.61 -2.64
C LYS A 136 -21.73 -0.03 -3.85
N ASP A 137 -22.18 0.79 -4.80
CA ASP A 137 -22.93 0.35 -5.98
C ASP A 137 -21.98 0.09 -7.18
N GLY A 138 -20.67 0.27 -6.98
CA GLY A 138 -19.65 0.07 -7.99
C GLY A 138 -19.50 1.26 -8.93
N THR A 139 -20.05 2.42 -8.60
CA THR A 139 -19.91 3.64 -9.41
C THR A 139 -18.58 4.31 -9.07
N PRO A 140 -17.74 4.64 -10.07
CA PRO A 140 -16.45 5.30 -9.82
C PRO A 140 -16.67 6.75 -9.38
N GLN A 141 -16.15 7.09 -8.20
CA GLN A 141 -16.30 8.41 -7.56
C GLN A 141 -15.01 9.23 -7.61
N TYR A 142 -13.84 8.58 -7.53
CA TYR A 142 -12.55 9.25 -7.54
C TYR A 142 -11.53 8.52 -8.41
N VAL A 143 -10.58 9.27 -8.96
CA VAL A 143 -9.35 8.73 -9.57
C VAL A 143 -8.20 8.98 -8.61
N VAL A 144 -7.35 7.97 -8.42
CA VAL A 144 -6.08 8.05 -7.68
C VAL A 144 -4.94 8.01 -8.67
N ARG A 145 -3.93 8.88 -8.49
CA ARG A 145 -2.74 8.95 -9.36
C ARG A 145 -1.51 9.30 -8.54
N GLY A 146 -0.33 8.96 -9.03
CA GLY A 146 0.92 9.41 -8.45
C GLY A 146 2.08 8.47 -8.71
N TYR A 147 3.09 8.59 -7.86
CA TYR A 147 4.31 7.79 -7.89
C TYR A 147 4.63 7.36 -6.46
N TRP A 148 4.72 6.06 -6.20
CA TRP A 148 4.80 5.55 -4.82
C TRP A 148 6.04 5.99 -4.04
N ASP A 149 7.07 6.49 -4.73
CA ASP A 149 8.28 7.05 -4.14
C ASP A 149 8.25 8.56 -3.96
N GLU A 150 7.18 9.24 -4.37
CA GLU A 150 7.11 10.70 -4.34
C GLU A 150 5.80 11.24 -3.77
N TYR A 151 4.65 10.91 -4.37
CA TYR A 151 3.35 11.43 -3.94
C TYR A 151 2.18 10.60 -4.45
N LEU A 152 1.03 10.82 -3.83
CA LEU A 152 -0.28 10.35 -4.27
C LEU A 152 -1.28 11.50 -4.21
N GLU A 153 -2.13 11.59 -5.23
CA GLU A 153 -3.25 12.53 -5.30
C GLU A 153 -4.54 11.81 -5.65
N CYS A 154 -5.67 12.42 -5.30
CA CYS A 154 -6.98 11.99 -5.76
C CYS A 154 -7.76 13.15 -6.39
N ALA A 155 -8.60 12.85 -7.37
CA ALA A 155 -9.49 13.84 -7.99
C ALA A 155 -10.91 13.26 -8.10
N PRO A 156 -11.95 14.02 -7.77
CA PRO A 156 -13.34 13.57 -7.93
C PRO A 156 -13.67 13.41 -9.41
N ILE A 157 -14.48 12.42 -9.74
CA ILE A 157 -14.99 12.20 -11.10
C ILE A 157 -16.26 13.04 -11.28
N LEU A 158 -16.24 13.94 -12.26
CA LEU A 158 -17.39 14.78 -12.61
C LEU A 158 -18.26 14.12 -13.68
N SER A 159 -17.64 13.37 -14.60
CA SER A 159 -18.34 12.52 -15.56
C SER A 159 -17.46 11.35 -16.02
N TYR A 160 -18.09 10.21 -16.33
CA TYR A 160 -17.39 8.99 -16.74
C TYR A 160 -18.00 8.42 -18.02
N ASN A 161 -17.20 8.37 -19.09
CA ASN A 161 -17.61 7.81 -20.39
C ASN A 161 -17.03 6.41 -20.66
N GLY A 162 -16.53 5.73 -19.63
CA GLY A 162 -15.96 4.38 -19.73
C GLY A 162 -14.51 4.28 -20.18
N LYS A 163 -13.88 5.38 -20.65
CA LYS A 163 -12.45 5.38 -21.01
C LYS A 163 -11.63 6.42 -20.27
N ASN A 164 -12.09 7.68 -20.29
CA ASN A 164 -11.36 8.80 -19.69
C ASN A 164 -12.32 9.60 -18.80
N PRO A 165 -12.22 9.50 -17.46
CA PRO A 165 -13.02 10.33 -16.57
C PRO A 165 -12.66 11.81 -16.76
N VAL A 166 -13.69 12.66 -16.82
CA VAL A 166 -13.52 14.10 -16.60
C VAL A 166 -13.44 14.29 -15.10
N THR A 167 -12.32 14.82 -14.61
CA THR A 167 -12.07 14.98 -13.18
C THR A 167 -12.14 16.43 -12.76
N GLY A 168 -12.55 16.66 -11.51
CA GLY A 168 -12.39 17.94 -10.84
C GLY A 168 -10.94 18.21 -10.43
N PRO A 169 -10.71 19.24 -9.60
CA PRO A 169 -9.38 19.55 -9.10
C PRO A 169 -8.82 18.40 -8.25
N ALA A 170 -7.55 18.07 -8.49
CA ALA A 170 -6.84 17.06 -7.71
C ALA A 170 -6.43 17.61 -6.33
N ARG A 171 -6.41 16.73 -5.34
CA ARG A 171 -5.93 16.98 -3.99
C ARG A 171 -4.83 15.98 -3.65
N GLU A 172 -3.72 16.47 -3.12
CA GLU A 172 -2.66 15.62 -2.59
C GLU A 172 -3.16 14.87 -1.34
N MET A 173 -2.96 13.55 -1.36
CA MET A 173 -3.33 12.62 -0.30
C MET A 173 -2.12 12.21 0.54
N TRP A 174 -0.96 12.10 -0.09
CA TRP A 174 0.27 11.71 0.55
C TRP A 174 1.47 12.22 -0.25
N ARG A 175 2.56 12.51 0.45
CA ARG A 175 3.86 12.85 -0.13
C ARG A 175 4.96 12.23 0.69
N VAL A 176 6.04 11.85 0.01
CA VAL A 176 7.25 11.34 0.65
C VAL A 176 7.78 12.38 1.65
N PHE A 177 8.03 11.94 2.87
CA PHE A 177 8.68 12.79 3.86
C PHE A 177 10.12 13.10 3.39
N PRO A 178 10.62 14.33 3.60
CA PRO A 178 12.01 14.65 3.34
C PRO A 178 12.93 13.68 4.06
N ARG A 179 14.01 13.27 3.39
CA ARG A 179 15.04 12.47 4.06
C ARG A 179 15.71 13.32 5.14
N PRO A 180 16.01 12.76 6.31
CA PRO A 180 16.83 13.41 7.33
C PRO A 180 18.18 13.89 6.77
#